data_AF-A0A816WXL7-F1
#
_entry.id   AF-A0A816WXL7-F1
#
_cell.length_a   1.000
_cell.length_b   1.000
_cell.length_c   1.000
_cell.angle_alpha   90.00
_cell.angle_beta   90.00
_cell.angle_gamma   90.00
#
_symmetry.space_group_name_H-M   'P 1'
#
loop_
_entity.id
_entity.type
_entity.pdbx_description
1 polymer ?
#
loop_
_entity_poly.entity_id
_entity_poly.type
_entity_poly.pdbx_seq_one_letter_code
_entity_poly.pdbx_strand_id
1 'polypeptide(L)'
;MSLNDDDVAKQKEKQIELQRKIQHSNLANASRLSILKARDDYVHALKEEARQRLSILTQNRSKYICILANLITQGLLVLMEPNIMIKCRQDDYGLVQRLIPDAIRRYKQILQKENINTTIDDKNFLADNIAGGVEFYALEGKIKVSNTIETRLEMIFNQMLPEIRQDLFGINEHRKYYD
;
A
#
# COMPACT_ATOMS: atom_id res chain seq x y z
N MET A 1 32.25 45.18 -46.29
CA MET A 1 32.30 45.00 -44.82
C MET A 1 30.91 44.76 -44.22
N SER A 2 29.82 45.12 -44.90
CA SER A 2 28.42 44.97 -44.47
C SER A 2 27.80 43.56 -44.57
N LEU A 3 28.36 42.65 -45.38
CA LEU A 3 27.83 41.28 -45.55
C LEU A 3 28.02 40.37 -44.32
N ASN A 4 29.01 40.63 -43.46
CA ASN A 4 29.28 39.82 -42.27
C ASN A 4 28.35 40.17 -41.10
N ASP A 5 27.86 41.41 -41.02
CA ASP A 5 27.00 41.85 -39.91
C ASP A 5 25.57 41.31 -40.04
N ASP A 6 25.07 41.19 -41.27
CA ASP A 6 23.75 40.60 -41.56
C ASP A 6 23.71 39.09 -41.25
N ASP A 7 24.79 38.36 -41.55
CA ASP A 7 24.88 36.92 -41.23
C ASP A 7 25.03 36.67 -39.72
N VAL A 8 25.76 37.53 -39.01
CA VAL A 8 25.84 37.50 -37.54
C VAL A 8 24.49 37.83 -36.89
N ALA A 9 23.73 38.78 -37.44
CA ALA A 9 22.38 39.10 -36.98
C ALA A 9 21.42 37.92 -37.17
N LYS A 10 21.42 37.27 -38.35
CA LYS A 10 20.64 36.05 -38.62
C LYS A 10 21.02 34.89 -37.69
N GLN A 11 22.30 34.72 -37.39
CA GLN A 11 22.75 33.67 -36.48
C GLN A 11 22.29 33.91 -35.04
N LYS A 12 22.35 35.16 -34.57
CA LYS A 12 21.80 35.56 -33.26
C LYS A 12 20.29 35.37 -33.20
N GLU A 13 19.56 35.72 -34.25
CA GLU A 13 18.10 35.53 -34.32
C GLU A 13 17.73 34.05 -34.23
N LYS A 14 18.40 33.18 -34.99
CA LYS A 14 18.23 31.71 -34.88
C LYS A 14 18.56 31.18 -33.49
N GLN A 15 19.60 31.71 -32.84
CA GLN A 15 19.98 31.31 -31.47
C GLN A 15 18.91 31.71 -30.45
N ILE A 16 18.36 32.92 -30.57
CA ILE A 16 17.26 33.41 -29.72
C ILE A 16 16.00 32.57 -29.94
N GLU A 17 15.66 32.24 -31.19
CA GLU A 17 14.51 31.40 -31.51
C GLU A 17 14.67 29.98 -30.92
N LEU A 18 15.85 29.39 -31.05
CA LEU A 18 16.17 28.10 -30.45
C LEU A 18 16.05 28.15 -28.91
N GLN A 19 16.61 29.17 -28.28
CA GLN A 19 16.50 29.36 -26.82
C GLN A 19 15.05 29.51 -26.37
N ARG A 20 14.22 30.27 -27.10
CA ARG A 20 12.78 30.37 -26.82
C ARG A 20 12.07 29.02 -26.93
N LYS A 21 12.37 28.22 -27.95
CA LYS A 21 11.81 26.86 -28.11
C LYS A 21 12.22 25.94 -26.94
N ILE A 22 13.48 25.99 -26.52
CA ILE A 22 13.97 25.22 -25.37
C ILE A 22 13.28 25.67 -24.08
N GLN A 23 13.20 26.98 -23.83
CA GLN A 23 12.52 27.54 -22.66
C GLN A 23 11.04 27.16 -22.62
N HIS A 24 10.34 27.27 -23.76
CA HIS A 24 8.95 26.87 -23.87
C HIS A 24 8.76 25.37 -23.58
N SER A 25 9.62 24.51 -24.14
CA SER A 25 9.61 23.06 -23.88
C SER A 25 9.85 22.74 -22.39
N ASN A 26 10.84 23.40 -21.78
CA ASN A 26 11.15 23.22 -20.36
C ASN A 26 10.00 23.66 -19.48
N LEU A 27 9.37 24.81 -19.77
CA LEU A 27 8.23 25.31 -19.01
C LEU A 27 7.00 24.40 -19.14
N ALA A 28 6.72 23.89 -20.35
CA ALA A 28 5.63 22.96 -20.58
C ALA A 28 5.86 21.63 -19.82
N ASN A 29 7.08 21.10 -19.84
CA ASN A 29 7.41 19.88 -19.09
C ASN A 29 7.34 20.11 -17.57
N ALA A 30 7.83 21.25 -17.07
CA ALA A 30 7.74 21.60 -15.65
C ALA A 30 6.27 21.69 -15.20
N SER A 31 5.42 22.33 -16.00
CA SER A 31 3.98 22.42 -15.74
C SER A 31 3.33 21.04 -15.71
N ARG A 32 3.67 20.17 -16.67
CA ARG A 32 3.18 18.78 -16.73
C ARG A 32 3.59 17.97 -15.50
N LEU A 33 4.86 18.05 -15.10
CA LEU A 33 5.36 17.36 -13.91
C LEU A 33 4.68 17.87 -12.62
N SER A 34 4.43 19.18 -12.54
CA SER A 34 3.71 19.77 -11.39
C SER A 34 2.28 19.23 -11.28
N ILE A 35 1.55 19.08 -12.39
CA ILE A 35 0.22 18.48 -12.41
C ILE A 35 0.27 17.01 -11.98
N LEU A 36 1.21 16.24 -12.52
CA LEU A 36 1.37 14.83 -12.17
C LEU A 36 1.66 14.66 -10.67
N LYS A 37 2.54 15.49 -10.13
CA LYS A 37 2.85 15.49 -8.70
C LYS A 37 1.61 15.81 -7.86
N ALA A 38 0.86 16.86 -8.20
CA ALA A 38 -0.35 17.23 -7.47
C ALA A 38 -1.41 16.11 -7.48
N ARG A 39 -1.55 15.39 -8.60
CA ARG A 39 -2.44 14.22 -8.69
C ARG A 39 -1.98 13.08 -7.78
N ASP A 40 -0.68 12.79 -7.77
CA ASP A 40 -0.10 11.75 -6.93
C ASP A 40 -0.23 12.08 -5.43
N ASP A 41 0.06 13.33 -5.05
CA ASP A 41 -0.09 13.86 -3.69
C ASP A 41 -1.55 13.71 -3.20
N TYR A 42 -2.53 13.98 -4.07
CA TYR A 42 -3.95 13.83 -3.73
C TYR A 42 -4.35 12.36 -3.50
N VAL A 43 -3.86 11.45 -4.34
CA VAL A 43 -4.06 10.01 -4.20
C VAL A 43 -3.43 9.49 -2.90
N HIS A 44 -2.23 9.98 -2.56
CA HIS A 44 -1.59 9.68 -1.29
C HIS A 44 -2.37 10.21 -0.08
N ALA A 45 -2.90 11.43 -0.16
CA ALA A 45 -3.74 12.01 0.89
C ALA A 45 -5.01 11.17 1.13
N LEU A 46 -5.66 10.69 0.06
CA LEU A 46 -6.83 9.80 0.16
C LEU A 46 -6.50 8.50 0.89
N LYS A 47 -5.34 7.90 0.60
CA LYS A 47 -4.87 6.69 1.27
C LYS A 47 -4.64 6.90 2.76
N GLU A 48 -4.02 8.01 3.14
CA GLU A 48 -3.81 8.36 4.55
C GLU A 48 -5.14 8.62 5.28
N GLU A 49 -6.12 9.24 4.62
CA GLU A 49 -7.47 9.40 5.18
C GLU A 49 -8.15 8.05 5.41
N ALA A 50 -8.05 7.13 4.44
CA ALA A 50 -8.57 5.77 4.59
C ALA A 50 -7.90 5.03 5.76
N ARG A 51 -6.57 5.20 5.94
CA ARG A 51 -5.83 4.65 7.08
C ARG A 51 -6.35 5.20 8.41
N GLN A 52 -6.58 6.50 8.51
CA GLN A 52 -7.13 7.13 9.72
C GLN A 52 -8.52 6.59 10.06
N ARG A 53 -9.40 6.43 9.05
CA ARG A 53 -10.74 5.84 9.24
C ARG A 53 -10.67 4.39 9.72
N LEU A 54 -9.72 3.60 9.23
CA LEU A 54 -9.49 2.23 9.70
C LEU A 54 -9.03 2.18 11.15
N SER A 55 -8.22 3.14 11.60
CA SER A 55 -7.82 3.27 13.01
C SER A 55 -9.03 3.52 13.93
N ILE A 56 -10.01 4.32 13.50
CA ILE A 56 -11.26 4.53 14.26
C ILE A 56 -12.05 3.22 14.38
N LEU A 57 -12.05 2.40 13.33
CA LEU A 57 -12.76 1.11 13.35
C LEU A 57 -12.16 0.13 14.37
N THR A 58 -10.83 0.14 14.56
CA THR A 58 -10.17 -0.74 15.54
C THR A 58 -10.43 -0.33 16.99
N GLN A 59 -10.88 0.90 17.25
CA GLN A 59 -11.33 1.33 18.57
C GLN A 59 -12.62 0.62 19.00
N ASN A 60 -13.45 0.17 18.05
CA ASN A 60 -14.63 -0.63 18.37
C ASN A 60 -14.24 -2.08 18.67
N ARG A 61 -14.14 -2.40 19.97
CA ARG A 61 -13.62 -3.68 20.45
C ARG A 61 -14.37 -4.88 19.88
N SER A 62 -15.71 -4.86 19.82
CA SER A 62 -16.49 -6.01 19.32
C SER A 62 -16.23 -6.28 17.84
N LYS A 63 -16.16 -5.23 17.01
CA LYS A 63 -15.82 -5.36 15.58
C LYS A 63 -14.37 -5.80 15.40
N TYR A 64 -13.45 -5.21 16.17
CA TYR A 64 -12.03 -5.54 16.09
C TYR A 64 -11.74 -7.00 16.45
N ILE A 65 -12.40 -7.53 17.48
CA ILE A 65 -12.28 -8.96 17.86
C ILE A 65 -12.67 -9.87 16.69
N CYS A 66 -13.79 -9.59 16.02
CA CYS A 66 -14.25 -10.38 14.88
C CYS A 66 -13.25 -10.32 13.71
N ILE A 67 -12.77 -9.12 13.39
CA ILE A 67 -11.78 -8.92 12.33
C ILE A 67 -10.49 -9.66 12.66
N LEU A 68 -9.95 -9.50 13.87
CA LEU A 68 -8.71 -10.12 14.30
C LEU A 68 -8.81 -11.65 14.27
N ALA A 69 -9.92 -12.22 14.71
CA ALA A 69 -10.16 -13.67 14.64
C ALA A 69 -10.10 -14.18 13.18
N ASN A 70 -10.69 -13.43 12.25
CA ASN A 70 -10.68 -13.76 10.82
C ASN A 70 -9.28 -13.58 10.22
N LEU A 71 -8.53 -12.54 10.61
CA LEU A 71 -7.15 -12.32 10.16
C LEU A 71 -6.21 -13.43 10.65
N ILE A 72 -6.38 -13.89 11.90
CA ILE A 72 -5.64 -15.03 12.45
C ILE A 72 -5.94 -16.27 11.62
N THR A 73 -7.22 -16.62 11.46
CA THR A 73 -7.65 -17.80 10.69
C THR A 73 -7.12 -17.76 9.25
N GLN A 74 -7.23 -16.61 8.57
CA GLN A 74 -6.74 -16.46 7.21
C GLN A 74 -5.22 -16.67 7.12
N GLY A 75 -4.44 -16.10 8.04
CA GLY A 75 -2.99 -16.27 8.04
C GLY A 75 -2.57 -17.73 8.20
N LEU A 76 -3.22 -18.47 9.12
CA LEU A 76 -2.97 -19.90 9.29
C LEU A 76 -3.27 -20.70 8.00
N LEU A 77 -4.41 -20.41 7.35
CA LEU A 77 -4.81 -21.06 6.10
C LEU A 77 -3.88 -20.77 4.93
N VAL A 78 -3.29 -19.57 4.86
CA VAL A 78 -2.33 -19.21 3.81
C VAL A 78 -0.96 -19.85 4.05
N LEU A 79 -0.49 -19.87 5.31
CA LEU A 79 0.83 -20.40 5.64
C LEU A 79 0.87 -21.92 5.50
N MET A 80 -0.14 -22.63 6.02
CA MET A 80 -0.24 -24.10 6.03
C MET A 80 0.98 -24.83 6.63
N GLU A 81 1.72 -24.19 7.53
CA GLU A 81 2.91 -24.75 8.19
C GLU A 81 2.57 -25.35 9.57
N PRO A 82 3.32 -26.37 10.04
CA PRO A 82 3.03 -27.04 11.30
C PRO A 82 3.42 -26.20 12.52
N ASN A 83 4.44 -25.35 12.42
CA ASN A 83 4.91 -24.49 13.51
C ASN A 83 4.84 -23.03 13.06
N ILE A 84 4.02 -22.24 13.75
CA ILE A 84 3.75 -20.84 13.41
C ILE A 84 3.96 -19.98 14.64
N MET A 85 4.70 -18.89 14.46
CA MET A 85 4.88 -17.84 15.45
C MET A 85 4.10 -16.60 14.99
N ILE A 86 3.23 -16.08 15.86
CA ILE A 86 2.43 -14.89 15.61
C ILE A 86 3.06 -13.71 16.34
N LYS A 87 3.22 -12.61 15.61
CA LYS A 87 3.62 -11.31 16.13
C LYS A 87 2.45 -10.35 16.07
N CYS A 88 2.18 -9.66 17.16
CA CYS A 88 1.07 -8.72 17.28
C CYS A 88 1.52 -7.47 18.05
N ARG A 89 0.65 -6.46 18.18
CA ARG A 89 0.90 -5.32 19.07
C ARG A 89 0.78 -5.77 20.53
N GLN A 90 1.53 -5.14 21.42
CA GLN A 90 1.53 -5.46 22.85
C GLN A 90 0.12 -5.39 23.47
N ASP A 91 -0.66 -4.35 23.15
CA ASP A 91 -2.03 -4.18 23.62
C ASP A 91 -2.98 -5.32 23.20
N ASP A 92 -2.68 -5.95 22.06
CA ASP A 92 -3.53 -6.98 21.46
C ASP A 92 -3.12 -8.39 21.92
N TYR A 93 -1.98 -8.55 22.60
CA TYR A 93 -1.43 -9.85 23.02
C TYR A 93 -2.46 -10.72 23.73
N GLY A 94 -3.09 -10.17 24.78
CA GLY A 94 -4.08 -10.90 25.58
C GLY A 94 -5.37 -11.19 24.81
N LEU A 95 -5.65 -10.48 23.72
CA LEU A 95 -6.78 -10.77 22.84
C LEU A 95 -6.41 -11.87 21.83
N VAL A 96 -5.25 -11.76 21.19
CA VAL A 96 -4.74 -12.76 20.24
C VAL A 96 -4.63 -14.13 20.92
N GLN A 97 -4.10 -14.18 22.15
CA GLN A 97 -4.00 -15.41 22.94
C GLN A 97 -5.37 -16.10 23.14
N ARG A 98 -6.43 -15.33 23.34
CA ARG A 98 -7.80 -15.84 23.48
C ARG A 98 -8.41 -16.32 22.15
N LEU A 99 -7.98 -15.74 21.03
CA LEU A 99 -8.53 -16.03 19.70
C LEU A 99 -7.85 -17.20 18.99
N ILE A 100 -6.58 -17.51 19.31
CA ILE A 100 -5.83 -18.61 18.70
C ILE A 100 -6.57 -19.97 18.74
N PRO A 101 -7.15 -20.42 19.88
CA PRO A 101 -7.83 -21.71 19.92
C PRO A 101 -9.01 -21.82 18.95
N ASP A 102 -9.80 -20.75 18.80
CA ASP A 102 -10.90 -20.70 17.84
C ASP A 102 -10.38 -20.71 16.39
N ALA A 103 -9.33 -19.93 16.10
CA ALA A 103 -8.72 -19.89 14.78
C ALA A 103 -8.13 -21.25 14.37
N ILE A 104 -7.46 -21.96 15.30
CA ILE A 104 -6.96 -23.33 15.08
C ILE A 104 -8.13 -24.27 14.79
N ARG A 105 -9.21 -24.21 15.58
CA ARG A 105 -10.40 -25.05 15.33
C ARG A 105 -10.96 -24.83 13.93
N ARG A 106 -11.10 -23.58 13.48
CA ARG A 106 -11.57 -23.24 12.13
C ARG A 106 -10.61 -23.74 11.04
N TYR A 107 -9.30 -23.57 11.26
CA TYR A 107 -8.26 -24.10 10.37
C TYR A 107 -8.39 -25.62 10.19
N LYS A 108 -8.53 -26.36 11.31
CA LYS A 108 -8.68 -27.83 11.30
C LYS A 108 -9.95 -28.27 10.57
N GLN A 109 -11.05 -27.55 10.75
CA GLN A 109 -12.32 -27.83 10.05
C GLN A 109 -12.21 -27.67 8.53
N ILE A 110 -11.46 -26.66 8.07
CA ILE A 110 -11.35 -26.34 6.64
C ILE A 110 -10.36 -27.28 5.94
N LEU A 111 -9.19 -27.53 6.54
CA LEU A 111 -8.11 -28.29 5.90
C LEU A 111 -8.05 -29.77 6.30
N GLN A 112 -8.85 -30.21 7.28
CA GLN A 112 -8.86 -31.59 7.81
C GLN A 112 -7.48 -32.07 8.27
N LYS A 113 -6.60 -31.13 8.68
CA LYS A 113 -5.25 -31.40 9.20
C LYS A 113 -5.19 -31.12 10.69
N GLU A 114 -4.54 -31.99 11.47
CA GLU A 114 -4.52 -31.86 12.93
C GLU A 114 -3.26 -31.19 13.50
N ASN A 115 -2.16 -31.22 12.77
CA ASN A 115 -0.84 -30.82 13.28
C ASN A 115 -0.56 -29.35 13.00
N ILE A 116 -0.99 -28.48 13.91
CA ILE A 116 -0.63 -27.07 13.93
C ILE A 116 -0.30 -26.64 15.36
N ASN A 117 0.89 -26.08 15.53
CA ASN A 117 1.37 -25.49 16.75
C ASN A 117 1.55 -23.99 16.51
N THR A 118 0.80 -23.18 17.26
CA THR A 118 0.80 -21.72 17.11
C THR A 118 1.22 -21.08 18.43
N THR A 119 2.28 -20.30 18.38
CA THR A 119 2.84 -19.56 19.52
C THR A 119 2.78 -18.06 19.24
N ILE A 120 2.79 -17.24 20.29
CA ILE A 120 2.86 -15.77 20.16
C ILE A 120 4.26 -15.34 20.61
N ASP A 121 4.92 -14.47 19.85
CA ASP A 121 6.17 -13.83 20.26
C ASP A 121 5.90 -12.86 21.42
N ASP A 122 6.56 -13.09 22.56
CA ASP A 122 6.46 -12.31 23.79
C ASP A 122 7.60 -11.29 23.95
N LYS A 123 8.56 -11.27 23.03
CA LYS A 123 9.76 -10.42 23.06
C LYS A 123 9.74 -9.35 21.98
N ASN A 124 9.25 -9.69 20.80
CA ASN A 124 9.18 -8.75 19.69
C ASN A 124 7.72 -8.48 19.34
N PHE A 125 7.25 -7.27 19.66
CA PHE A 125 5.92 -6.81 19.27
C PHE A 125 5.96 -5.98 17.99
N LEU A 126 4.80 -5.83 17.34
CA LEU A 126 4.63 -4.85 16.27
C LEU A 126 4.67 -3.43 16.85
N ALA A 127 5.01 -2.45 16.01
CA ALA A 127 5.05 -1.05 16.42
C ALA A 127 3.67 -0.55 16.87
N ASP A 128 3.63 0.33 17.88
CA ASP A 128 2.37 0.80 18.48
C ASP A 128 1.56 1.74 17.56
N ASN A 129 2.23 2.30 16.54
CA ASN A 129 1.62 3.23 15.58
C ASN A 129 0.76 2.57 14.50
N ILE A 130 0.66 1.23 14.50
CA ILE A 130 -0.24 0.52 13.60
C ILE A 130 -1.65 0.41 14.20
N ALA A 131 -2.65 0.44 13.32
CA ALA A 131 -4.05 0.29 13.70
C ALA A 131 -4.34 -1.09 14.31
N GLY A 132 -3.63 -2.13 13.86
CA GLY A 132 -3.70 -3.46 14.42
C GLY A 132 -3.43 -4.58 13.40
N GLY A 133 -3.83 -5.80 13.79
CA GLY A 133 -3.61 -7.02 13.03
C GLY A 133 -2.39 -7.82 13.48
N VAL A 134 -1.97 -8.77 12.65
CA VAL A 134 -0.98 -9.79 13.03
C VAL A 134 -0.02 -10.09 11.89
N GLU A 135 1.21 -10.46 12.24
CA GLU A 135 2.18 -11.05 11.33
C GLU A 135 2.47 -12.50 11.73
N PHE A 136 2.69 -13.37 10.75
CA PHE A 136 2.99 -14.78 10.95
C PHE A 136 4.39 -15.08 10.46
N TYR A 137 5.08 -15.93 11.21
CA TYR A 137 6.41 -16.41 10.90
C TYR A 137 6.43 -17.94 10.97
N ALA A 138 7.03 -18.57 9.98
CA ALA A 138 7.30 -20.02 9.98
C ALA A 138 8.72 -20.31 9.51
N LEU A 139 9.13 -21.57 9.67
CA LEU A 139 10.46 -22.07 9.31
C LEU A 139 11.58 -21.18 9.89
N GLU A 140 11.51 -20.93 11.20
CA GLU A 140 12.50 -20.11 11.93
C GLU A 140 12.61 -18.67 11.38
N GLY A 141 11.49 -18.13 10.89
CA GLY A 141 11.41 -16.76 10.36
C GLY A 141 11.73 -16.63 8.87
N LYS A 142 12.01 -17.73 8.15
CA LYS A 142 12.24 -17.71 6.69
C LYS A 142 10.98 -17.33 5.91
N ILE A 143 9.81 -17.73 6.38
CA ILE A 143 8.53 -17.38 5.78
C ILE A 143 7.86 -16.34 6.67
N LYS A 144 7.47 -15.21 6.07
CA LYS A 144 6.72 -14.14 6.72
C LYS A 144 5.43 -13.85 5.96
N VAL A 145 4.32 -13.78 6.68
CA VAL A 145 3.04 -13.28 6.15
C VAL A 145 2.58 -12.11 7.01
N SER A 146 2.56 -10.91 6.43
CA SER A 146 2.02 -9.72 7.10
C SER A 146 0.53 -9.60 6.81
N ASN A 147 -0.31 -9.74 7.84
CA ASN A 147 -1.76 -9.55 7.74
C ASN A 147 -2.22 -8.42 8.69
N THR A 148 -1.46 -7.33 8.72
CA THR A 148 -1.84 -6.09 9.40
C THR A 148 -2.84 -5.31 8.57
N ILE A 149 -3.60 -4.43 9.21
CA ILE A 149 -4.62 -3.62 8.51
C ILE A 149 -3.97 -2.70 7.47
N GLU A 150 -2.79 -2.14 7.79
CA GLU A 150 -1.99 -1.33 6.88
C GLU A 150 -1.54 -2.10 5.65
N THR A 151 -1.00 -3.31 5.82
CA THR A 151 -0.57 -4.13 4.67
C THR A 151 -1.75 -4.46 3.77
N ARG A 152 -2.92 -4.74 4.35
CA ARG A 152 -4.14 -4.99 3.56
C ARG A 152 -4.62 -3.76 2.82
N LEU A 153 -4.61 -2.59 3.47
CA LEU A 153 -4.94 -1.32 2.82
C LEU A 153 -3.99 -1.07 1.66
N GLU A 154 -2.69 -1.25 1.84
CA GLU A 154 -1.68 -1.11 0.79
C GLU A 154 -1.98 -2.00 -0.41
N MET A 155 -2.23 -3.30 -0.16
CA MET A 155 -2.51 -4.27 -1.21
C MET A 155 -3.76 -3.91 -2.01
N ILE A 156 -4.86 -3.59 -1.32
CA ILE A 156 -6.13 -3.23 -1.97
C ILE A 156 -5.97 -1.90 -2.72
N PHE A 157 -5.30 -0.92 -2.12
CA PHE A 157 -5.10 0.38 -2.73
C PHE A 157 -4.32 0.29 -4.03
N ASN A 158 -3.27 -0.53 -4.09
CA ASN A 158 -2.49 -0.74 -5.30
C ASN A 158 -3.28 -1.48 -6.39
N GLN A 159 -4.15 -2.42 -6.00
CA GLN A 159 -5.04 -3.12 -6.94
C GLN A 159 -6.12 -2.20 -7.51
N MET A 160 -6.70 -1.35 -6.67
CA MET A 160 -7.79 -0.42 -7.01
C MET A 160 -7.29 0.92 -7.56
N LEU A 161 -5.98 1.12 -7.66
CA LEU A 161 -5.38 2.39 -8.09
C LEU A 161 -5.86 2.85 -9.47
N PRO A 162 -6.04 1.98 -10.47
CA PRO A 162 -6.60 2.37 -11.77
C PRO A 162 -8.00 2.96 -11.65
N GLU A 163 -8.90 2.30 -10.90
CA GLU A 163 -10.28 2.73 -10.67
C GLU A 163 -10.32 4.04 -9.89
N ILE A 164 -9.54 4.14 -8.80
CA ILE A 164 -9.43 5.37 -8.00
C ILE A 164 -8.99 6.55 -8.89
N ARG A 165 -7.98 6.35 -9.75
CA ARG A 165 -7.52 7.41 -10.66
C ARG A 165 -8.59 7.80 -11.68
N GLN A 166 -9.34 6.84 -12.19
CA GLN A 166 -10.42 7.08 -13.13
C GLN A 166 -11.57 7.86 -12.47
N ASP A 167 -11.94 7.51 -11.24
CA ASP A 167 -13.01 8.19 -10.49
C ASP A 167 -12.60 9.62 -10.10
N LEU A 168 -11.33 9.83 -9.73
CA LEU A 168 -10.83 11.14 -9.30
C LEU A 168 -10.53 12.09 -10.46
N PHE A 169 -9.98 11.58 -11.57
CA PHE A 169 -9.43 12.40 -12.66
C PHE A 169 -10.14 12.21 -14.00
N GLY A 170 -11.13 11.33 -14.07
CA GLY A 170 -11.88 11.01 -15.28
C GLY A 170 -11.27 9.88 -16.11
N ILE A 171 -12.05 9.42 -17.08
CA ILE A 171 -11.67 8.35 -18.01
C ILE A 171 -10.66 8.90 -19.02
N ASN A 172 -9.66 8.09 -19.36
CA ASN A 172 -8.78 8.41 -20.47
C ASN A 172 -9.54 8.26 -21.80
N GLU A 173 -9.90 9.37 -22.44
CA GLU A 173 -10.60 9.41 -23.73
C GLU A 173 -9.87 8.66 -24.86
N HIS A 174 -8.55 8.49 -24.73
CA HIS A 174 -7.74 7.77 -25.71
C HIS A 174 -7.65 6.26 -25.46
N ARG A 175 -8.15 5.74 -24.33
CA ARG A 175 -8.18 4.30 -24.05
C ARG A 175 -9.38 3.65 -24.76
N LYS A 176 -9.11 2.96 -25.86
CA LYS A 176 -10.15 2.30 -26.69
C LYS A 176 -10.45 0.85 -26.29
N TYR A 177 -9.51 0.17 -25.64
CA TYR A 177 -9.62 -1.24 -25.28
C TYR A 177 -9.33 -1.43 -23.79
N TYR A 178 -10.06 -2.37 -23.18
CA TYR A 178 -9.99 -2.68 -21.75
C TYR A 178 -9.52 -4.11 -21.48
N ASP A 179 -9.17 -4.82 -22.55
CA ASP A 179 -8.80 -6.24 -22.60
C ASP A 179 -7.34 -6.47 -22.18
#